data_AF-A0AAF6B5M5-F1
#
_entry.id   AF-A0AAF6B5M5-F1
#
_cell.length_a   1.000
_cell.length_b   1.000
_cell.length_c   1.000
_cell.angle_alpha   90.00
_cell.angle_beta   90.00
_cell.angle_gamma   90.00
#
_symmetry.space_group_name_H-M   'P 1'
#
loop_
_entity.id
_entity.type
_entity.pdbx_description
1 polymer ?
#
loop_
_entity_poly.entity_id
_entity_poly.type
_entity_poly.pdbx_seq_one_letter_code
_entity_poly.pdbx_strand_id
1 'polypeptide(L)'
;MLRMIGHRVSCAPFVHAREAFGIEKGRVVGVGVRAAAAAAAGGKEGEVSRSSEISIGSGSSGEFVKSLADLYPRLPCRHCKGLAEVSCDKCTGEGKLAKGGWHKKNPVDLDRIIGSKWTAMESTFGWRHFRVHSKRRGSGKDWFVEMSATCDESTRFWVNVKNLKERERWSMGWLQKREIIADKDTAFKLSCKACKGTGRLPCICTLHNPEELSLEIIEV
;
A
#
# COMPACT_ATOMS: atom_id res chain seq x y z
N MET A 1 -40.51 -32.53 23.54
CA MET A 1 -40.46 -31.05 23.63
C MET A 1 -39.04 -30.59 23.35
N LEU A 2 -38.76 -29.91 22.24
CA LEU A 2 -37.60 -29.02 22.09
C LEU A 2 -37.90 -28.08 20.90
N ARG A 3 -38.27 -26.83 21.19
CA ARG A 3 -38.48 -25.77 20.18
C ARG A 3 -37.13 -25.11 19.88
N MET A 4 -36.62 -25.30 18.67
CA MET A 4 -35.49 -24.54 18.13
C MET A 4 -35.98 -23.14 17.73
N ILE A 5 -35.53 -22.11 18.45
CA ILE A 5 -35.80 -20.71 18.15
C ILE A 5 -34.77 -20.23 17.13
N GLY A 6 -35.14 -20.28 15.85
CA GLY A 6 -34.37 -19.68 14.77
C GLY A 6 -34.46 -18.14 14.83
N HIS A 7 -33.38 -17.49 15.25
CA HIS A 7 -33.24 -16.04 15.15
C HIS A 7 -33.12 -15.64 13.67
N ARG A 8 -34.21 -15.12 13.10
CA ARG A 8 -34.17 -14.41 11.81
C ARG A 8 -33.49 -13.06 12.02
N VAL A 9 -32.34 -12.88 11.37
CA VAL A 9 -31.73 -11.55 11.22
C VAL A 9 -32.66 -10.74 10.31
N SER A 10 -33.39 -9.80 10.90
CA SER A 10 -34.31 -8.92 10.19
C SER A 10 -33.50 -7.86 9.43
N CYS A 11 -33.34 -8.04 8.12
CA CYS A 11 -32.86 -7.01 7.21
C CYS A 11 -34.04 -6.13 6.82
N ALA A 12 -34.23 -5.00 7.49
CA ALA A 12 -35.23 -4.02 7.12
C ALA A 12 -34.85 -3.35 5.79
N PRO A 13 -35.76 -3.28 4.79
CA PRO A 13 -35.53 -2.51 3.57
C PRO A 13 -35.68 -1.02 3.89
N PHE A 14 -34.64 -0.24 3.62
CA PHE A 14 -34.74 1.22 3.57
C PHE A 14 -35.33 1.58 2.21
N VAL A 15 -36.65 1.75 2.17
CA VAL A 15 -37.38 2.22 1.00
C VAL A 15 -37.08 3.70 0.83
N HIS A 16 -36.23 4.06 -0.13
CA HIS A 16 -36.25 5.42 -0.67
C HIS A 16 -35.94 5.45 -2.17
N ALA A 17 -36.88 6.09 -2.87
CA ALA A 17 -36.78 6.78 -4.15
C ALA A 17 -36.27 6.00 -5.38
N ARG A 18 -37.24 5.58 -6.19
CA ARG A 18 -37.08 5.45 -7.65
C ARG A 18 -36.69 6.81 -8.21
N GLU A 19 -35.43 6.98 -8.61
CA GLU A 19 -35.07 7.92 -9.66
C GLU A 19 -34.80 7.13 -10.94
N ALA A 20 -35.68 7.34 -11.91
CA ALA A 20 -35.51 6.88 -13.26
C ALA A 20 -34.37 7.69 -13.89
N PHE A 21 -33.25 7.04 -14.23
CA PHE A 21 -32.30 7.60 -15.17
C PHE A 21 -32.35 6.81 -16.47
N GLY A 22 -32.83 7.53 -17.48
CA GLY A 22 -32.93 7.09 -18.85
C GLY A 22 -31.57 6.73 -19.43
N ILE A 23 -31.61 5.73 -20.31
CA ILE A 23 -30.53 5.33 -21.18
C ILE A 23 -30.35 6.47 -22.20
N GLU A 24 -29.36 7.34 -21.99
CA GLU A 24 -28.94 8.30 -23.01
C GLU A 24 -27.68 7.78 -23.71
N LYS A 25 -27.85 7.50 -25.00
CA LYS A 25 -26.79 7.08 -25.92
C LYS A 25 -25.89 8.28 -26.21
N GLY A 26 -24.57 8.06 -26.10
CA GLY A 26 -23.58 8.63 -27.01
C GLY A 26 -23.36 10.14 -27.01
N ARG A 27 -22.27 10.57 -26.37
CA ARG A 27 -21.40 11.60 -26.97
C ARG A 27 -19.96 11.41 -26.54
N VAL A 28 -19.14 11.00 -27.49
CA VAL A 28 -17.68 11.02 -27.41
C VAL A 28 -17.27 12.47 -27.67
N VAL A 29 -16.73 13.15 -26.65
CA VAL A 29 -15.98 14.40 -26.86
C VAL A 29 -14.61 14.18 -26.25
N GLY A 30 -13.62 14.11 -27.15
CA GLY A 30 -12.23 13.86 -26.81
C GLY A 30 -11.64 15.01 -25.99
N VAL A 31 -11.01 14.66 -24.87
CA VAL A 31 -10.15 15.57 -24.14
C VAL A 31 -8.77 15.46 -24.77
N GLY A 32 -8.39 16.51 -25.51
CA GLY A 32 -7.07 16.67 -26.08
C GLY A 32 -6.01 16.71 -24.99
N VAL A 33 -5.09 15.75 -25.05
CA VAL A 33 -3.84 15.75 -24.29
C VAL A 33 -2.93 16.80 -24.94
N ARG A 34 -2.66 17.91 -24.25
CA ARG A 34 -1.48 18.73 -24.55
C ARG A 34 -0.31 18.23 -23.70
N ALA A 35 0.53 17.43 -24.35
CA ALA A 35 1.93 17.31 -24.00
C ALA A 35 2.64 18.61 -24.40
N ALA A 36 3.49 19.14 -23.54
CA ALA A 36 4.54 20.08 -23.94
C ALA A 36 5.83 19.66 -23.25
N ALA A 37 6.85 19.48 -24.08
CA ALA A 37 8.15 18.92 -23.79
C ALA A 37 9.16 19.99 -23.36
N ALA A 38 10.24 19.48 -22.78
CA ALA A 38 11.59 20.01 -22.60
C ALA A 38 12.04 21.29 -23.33
N ALA A 39 12.77 22.14 -22.57
CA ALA A 39 14.01 22.84 -22.94
C ALA A 39 14.61 23.41 -21.62
N ALA A 40 15.81 23.10 -21.15
CA ALA A 40 17.17 23.30 -21.67
C ALA A 40 17.66 24.77 -21.69
N ALA A 41 18.80 24.97 -21.02
CA ALA A 41 19.84 26.01 -21.18
C ALA A 41 19.71 27.37 -20.44
N GLY A 42 20.84 27.77 -19.84
CA GLY A 42 21.15 29.06 -19.20
C GLY A 42 21.79 28.83 -17.82
N GLY A 43 23.11 28.91 -17.58
CA GLY A 43 24.15 29.73 -18.19
C GLY A 43 24.34 31.01 -17.35
N LYS A 44 25.36 31.00 -16.47
CA LYS A 44 26.10 32.14 -15.86
C LYS A 44 27.12 31.54 -14.87
N GLU A 45 28.43 31.54 -15.15
CA GLU A 45 29.39 32.63 -14.88
C GLU A 45 29.31 33.02 -13.38
N GLY A 46 30.30 32.80 -12.51
CA GLY A 46 31.74 32.81 -12.67
C GLY A 46 32.26 33.90 -11.72
N GLU A 47 32.71 33.55 -10.52
CA GLU A 47 33.58 34.45 -9.75
C GLU A 47 34.55 33.67 -8.88
N VAL A 48 35.81 33.81 -9.27
CA VAL A 48 37.01 33.34 -8.59
C VAL A 48 37.28 34.32 -7.46
N SER A 49 37.37 33.83 -6.22
CA SER A 49 38.10 34.55 -5.17
C SER A 49 39.06 33.59 -4.50
N ARG A 50 40.31 33.81 -4.91
CA ARG A 50 41.54 33.15 -4.52
C ARG A 50 42.02 33.91 -3.27
N SER A 51 41.93 33.29 -2.11
CA SER A 51 42.67 33.72 -0.92
C SER A 51 43.39 32.51 -0.37
N SER A 52 44.63 32.38 -0.80
CA SER A 52 45.64 31.48 -0.28
C SER A 52 46.14 32.02 1.05
N GLU A 53 45.78 31.37 2.14
CA GLU A 53 46.56 31.40 3.37
C GLU A 53 47.20 30.02 3.55
N ILE A 54 48.45 29.93 3.11
CA ILE A 54 49.33 28.79 3.38
C ILE A 54 49.96 29.08 4.74
N SER A 55 49.37 28.51 5.79
CA SER A 55 50.00 28.42 7.11
C SER A 55 50.82 27.13 7.16
N ILE A 56 52.13 27.25 6.94
CA ILE A 56 53.10 26.19 7.21
C ILE A 56 53.31 26.15 8.73
N GLY A 57 52.51 25.31 9.39
CA GLY A 57 52.69 24.93 10.79
C GLY A 57 53.73 23.83 10.92
N SER A 58 54.75 24.11 11.72
CA SER A 58 55.91 23.29 12.08
C SER A 58 55.56 21.93 12.65
N GLY A 59 56.43 20.96 12.34
CA GLY A 59 56.24 19.53 12.57
C GLY A 59 56.00 19.06 14.01
N SER A 60 55.19 18.01 14.11
CA SER A 60 55.28 16.97 15.11
C SER A 60 55.49 15.65 14.37
N SER A 61 56.68 15.09 14.54
CA SER A 61 57.12 13.79 14.08
C SER A 61 56.17 12.68 14.55
N GLY A 62 55.57 11.92 13.62
CA GLY A 62 54.92 10.67 14.02
C GLY A 62 53.92 9.97 13.10
N GLU A 63 53.52 10.49 11.92
CA GLU A 63 52.52 9.80 11.07
C GLU A 63 52.88 9.89 9.58
N PHE A 64 53.90 9.13 9.15
CA PHE A 64 54.21 8.99 7.71
C PHE A 64 53.25 8.02 6.99
N VAL A 65 52.51 7.20 7.74
CA VAL A 65 51.54 6.28 7.20
C VAL A 65 50.16 6.86 7.46
N LYS A 66 49.54 7.44 6.43
CA LYS A 66 48.09 7.74 6.48
C LYS A 66 47.37 6.47 6.92
N SER A 67 46.48 6.58 7.89
CA SER A 67 45.70 5.43 8.34
C SER A 67 45.01 4.80 7.12
N LEU A 68 45.02 3.46 7.04
CA LEU A 68 44.29 2.74 5.99
C LEU A 68 42.81 3.15 5.93
N ALA A 69 42.25 3.63 7.04
CA ALA A 69 40.90 4.19 7.12
C ALA A 69 40.72 5.48 6.28
N ASP A 70 41.77 6.28 6.12
CA ASP A 70 41.74 7.52 5.33
C ASP A 70 41.92 7.27 3.83
N LEU A 71 42.62 6.18 3.49
CA LEU A 71 42.84 5.77 2.09
C LEU A 71 41.64 5.01 1.51
N TYR A 72 40.84 4.39 2.37
CA TYR A 72 39.64 3.65 1.99
C TYR A 72 38.45 4.13 2.81
N PRO A 73 37.86 5.30 2.47
CA PRO A 73 36.64 5.73 3.13
C PRO A 73 35.60 4.61 3.01
N ARG A 74 35.06 4.16 4.15
CA ARG A 74 34.06 3.09 4.17
C ARG A 74 32.91 3.51 3.27
N LEU A 75 32.80 2.84 2.12
CA LEU A 75 31.74 3.10 1.15
C LEU A 75 30.40 2.97 1.85
N PRO A 76 29.53 4.00 1.81
CA PRO A 76 28.25 3.93 2.49
C PRO A 76 27.47 2.75 1.92
N CYS A 77 26.84 1.97 2.81
CA CYS A 77 26.07 0.80 2.41
C CYS A 77 25.05 1.19 1.33
N ARG A 78 25.00 0.43 0.22
CA ARG A 78 24.09 0.74 -0.90
C ARG A 78 22.61 0.72 -0.52
N HIS A 79 22.25 0.01 0.57
CA HIS A 79 20.87 -0.11 1.04
C HIS A 79 20.46 1.03 1.98
N CYS A 80 21.25 1.34 3.01
CA CYS A 80 20.91 2.40 3.98
C CYS A 80 21.61 3.74 3.74
N LYS A 81 22.55 3.81 2.79
CA LYS A 81 23.40 4.98 2.50
C LYS A 81 24.11 5.54 3.74
N GLY A 82 24.42 4.68 4.71
CA GLY A 82 25.05 5.07 5.99
C GLY A 82 24.07 5.35 7.14
N LEU A 83 22.75 5.28 6.93
CA LEU A 83 21.75 5.58 7.97
C LEU A 83 21.47 4.42 8.93
N ALA A 84 22.10 3.25 8.75
CA ALA A 84 21.88 2.02 9.53
C ALA A 84 20.44 1.44 9.52
N GLU A 85 19.46 2.19 9.03
CA GLU A 85 18.05 1.81 8.94
C GLU A 85 17.54 1.92 7.50
N VAL A 86 16.54 1.11 7.16
CA VAL A 86 15.79 1.17 5.91
C VAL A 86 14.30 1.25 6.19
N SER A 87 13.54 1.90 5.31
CA SER A 87 12.08 1.93 5.43
C SER A 87 11.51 0.51 5.27
N CYS A 88 10.50 0.18 6.09
CA CYS A 88 9.87 -1.12 6.01
C CYS A 88 9.07 -1.24 4.71
N ASP A 89 9.44 -2.14 3.83
CA ASP A 89 8.76 -2.38 2.54
C ASP A 89 7.28 -2.77 2.70
N LYS A 90 6.93 -3.37 3.85
CA LYS A 90 5.61 -3.93 4.09
C LYS A 90 4.57 -2.86 4.44
N CYS A 91 4.98 -1.85 5.21
CA CYS A 91 4.16 -0.69 5.54
C CYS A 91 4.61 0.59 4.84
N THR A 92 5.56 0.50 3.90
CA THR A 92 6.10 1.65 3.15
C THR A 92 6.58 2.79 4.06
N GLY A 93 7.13 2.47 5.23
CA GLY A 93 7.62 3.47 6.19
C GLY A 93 6.59 3.97 7.22
N GLU A 94 5.31 3.63 7.10
CA GLU A 94 4.27 4.19 7.99
C GLU A 94 4.19 3.53 9.37
N GLY A 95 4.84 2.37 9.53
CA GLY A 95 4.78 1.56 10.75
C GLY A 95 3.48 0.80 10.94
N LYS A 96 2.47 1.05 10.11
CA LYS A 96 1.15 0.44 10.26
C LYS A 96 0.64 -0.08 8.92
N LEU A 97 -0.18 -1.13 8.94
CA LEU A 97 -0.68 -1.80 7.74
C LEU A 97 -2.06 -1.28 7.36
N ALA A 98 -2.32 -1.27 6.05
CA ALA A 98 -3.62 -0.99 5.49
C ALA A 98 -4.65 -2.07 5.88
N LYS A 99 -5.94 -1.73 5.71
CA LYS A 99 -7.07 -2.59 6.02
C LYS A 99 -6.94 -3.98 5.37
N GLY A 100 -7.10 -5.03 6.19
CA GLY A 100 -7.06 -6.44 5.80
C GLY A 100 -5.64 -7.04 5.69
N GLY A 101 -4.68 -6.46 6.41
CA GLY A 101 -3.38 -7.09 6.67
C GLY A 101 -2.36 -6.88 5.55
N TRP A 102 -1.65 -7.95 5.18
CA TRP A 102 -0.44 -7.87 4.36
C TRP A 102 -0.67 -7.60 2.87
N HIS A 103 -1.86 -7.88 2.37
CA HIS A 103 -2.15 -7.73 0.95
C HIS A 103 -2.75 -6.35 0.67
N LYS A 104 -2.07 -5.55 -0.15
CA LYS A 104 -2.58 -4.24 -0.58
C LYS A 104 -3.86 -4.34 -1.42
N LYS A 105 -4.12 -5.49 -2.03
CA LYS A 105 -5.26 -5.76 -2.92
C LYS A 105 -6.00 -7.00 -2.47
N ASN A 106 -7.27 -7.13 -2.85
CA ASN A 106 -7.98 -8.38 -2.64
C ASN A 106 -7.39 -9.49 -3.52
N PRO A 107 -7.10 -10.67 -2.96
CA PRO A 107 -6.79 -11.84 -3.78
C PRO A 107 -8.07 -12.22 -4.52
N VAL A 108 -8.03 -12.18 -5.85
CA VAL A 108 -9.16 -12.57 -6.70
C VAL A 108 -8.72 -13.73 -7.56
N ASP A 109 -9.25 -14.91 -7.24
CA ASP A 109 -9.09 -16.12 -8.04
C ASP A 109 -10.30 -16.25 -8.98
N LEU A 110 -10.05 -16.12 -10.28
CA LEU A 110 -11.10 -16.15 -11.30
C LEU A 110 -11.79 -17.52 -11.39
N ASP A 111 -11.12 -18.62 -11.03
CA ASP A 111 -11.69 -19.96 -11.13
C ASP A 111 -12.68 -20.22 -10.00
N ARG A 112 -12.42 -19.64 -8.83
CA ARG A 112 -13.24 -19.78 -7.62
C ARG A 112 -14.12 -18.56 -7.32
N ILE A 113 -14.25 -17.64 -8.27
CA ILE A 113 -15.00 -16.38 -8.07
C ILE A 113 -16.51 -16.59 -8.06
N ILE A 114 -17.04 -17.60 -8.76
CA ILE A 114 -18.48 -17.86 -8.81
C ILE A 114 -18.94 -18.35 -7.43
N GLY A 115 -20.02 -17.76 -6.91
CA GLY A 115 -20.54 -18.03 -5.58
C GLY A 115 -19.78 -17.34 -4.44
N SER A 116 -18.68 -16.65 -4.73
CA SER A 116 -17.92 -15.88 -3.74
C SER A 116 -18.75 -14.70 -3.20
N LYS A 117 -18.44 -14.32 -1.95
CA LYS A 117 -19.14 -13.30 -1.18
C LYS A 117 -18.32 -12.03 -1.15
N TRP A 118 -18.97 -10.89 -1.29
CA TRP A 118 -18.32 -9.59 -1.34
C TRP A 118 -19.15 -8.55 -0.60
N THR A 119 -18.46 -7.59 -0.01
CA THR A 119 -19.06 -6.44 0.66
C THR A 119 -18.57 -5.16 -0.01
N ALA A 120 -19.50 -4.33 -0.47
CA ALA A 120 -19.21 -2.99 -0.95
C ALA A 120 -19.00 -2.05 0.23
N MET A 121 -17.91 -1.27 0.19
CA MET A 121 -17.57 -0.28 1.21
C MET A 121 -18.52 0.92 1.14
N GLU A 122 -18.93 1.27 -0.07
CA GLU A 122 -19.99 2.24 -0.36
C GLU A 122 -21.28 1.51 -0.76
N SER A 123 -22.43 2.06 -0.36
CA SER A 123 -23.73 1.49 -0.73
C SER A 123 -23.90 1.54 -2.23
N THR A 124 -24.05 0.37 -2.85
CA THR A 124 -24.27 0.23 -4.29
C THR A 124 -25.72 -0.20 -4.49
N PHE A 125 -26.53 0.58 -5.20
CA PHE A 125 -27.98 0.34 -5.34
C PHE A 125 -28.72 0.17 -3.99
N GLY A 126 -28.28 0.88 -2.95
CA GLY A 126 -28.83 0.74 -1.58
C GLY A 126 -28.36 -0.50 -0.81
N TRP A 127 -27.61 -1.41 -1.45
CA TRP A 127 -27.12 -2.65 -0.85
C TRP A 127 -25.61 -2.62 -0.61
N ARG A 128 -25.13 -3.53 0.25
CA ARG A 128 -23.70 -3.70 0.55
C ARG A 128 -23.21 -5.13 0.40
N HIS A 129 -24.06 -6.14 0.62
CA HIS A 129 -23.65 -7.54 0.54
C HIS A 129 -24.07 -8.15 -0.78
N PHE A 130 -23.09 -8.62 -1.53
CA PHE A 130 -23.29 -9.15 -2.87
C PHE A 130 -22.68 -10.53 -3.02
N ARG A 131 -23.30 -11.35 -3.88
CA ARG A 131 -22.80 -12.67 -4.26
C ARG A 131 -22.57 -12.70 -5.77
N VAL A 132 -21.46 -13.30 -6.18
CA VAL A 132 -21.14 -13.48 -7.60
C VAL A 132 -21.93 -14.66 -8.15
N HIS A 133 -22.63 -14.46 -9.27
CA HIS A 133 -23.40 -15.50 -9.95
C HIS A 133 -22.72 -16.01 -11.21
N SER A 134 -22.22 -15.10 -12.04
CA SER A 134 -21.61 -15.46 -13.31
C SER A 134 -20.36 -14.61 -13.57
N LYS A 135 -19.49 -15.11 -14.45
CA LYS A 135 -18.31 -14.39 -14.95
C LYS A 135 -18.33 -14.40 -16.47
N ARG A 136 -18.04 -13.26 -17.08
CA ARG A 136 -17.90 -13.13 -18.54
C ARG A 136 -16.59 -12.46 -18.88
N ARG A 137 -16.04 -12.83 -20.03
CA ARG A 137 -14.89 -12.13 -20.60
C ARG A 137 -15.40 -10.93 -21.41
N GLY A 138 -14.82 -9.76 -21.15
CA GLY A 138 -15.06 -8.57 -21.96
C GLY A 138 -14.11 -8.49 -23.14
N SER A 139 -14.08 -7.33 -23.81
CA SER A 139 -13.12 -7.06 -24.87
C SER A 139 -11.68 -7.13 -24.33
N GLY A 140 -10.86 -8.00 -24.93
CA GLY A 140 -9.45 -8.17 -24.56
C GLY A 140 -9.20 -9.08 -23.35
N LYS A 141 -8.50 -8.55 -22.34
CA LYS A 141 -8.06 -9.28 -21.12
C LYS A 141 -8.92 -8.98 -19.87
N ASP A 142 -9.96 -8.16 -20.02
CA ASP A 142 -10.79 -7.76 -18.90
C ASP A 142 -11.89 -8.80 -18.62
N TRP A 143 -12.09 -9.06 -17.33
CA TRP A 143 -13.14 -9.94 -16.84
C TRP A 143 -14.18 -9.13 -16.09
N PHE A 144 -15.43 -9.48 -16.29
CA PHE A 144 -16.56 -8.92 -15.58
C PHE A 144 -17.26 -10.03 -14.82
N VAL A 145 -17.77 -9.71 -13.64
CA VAL A 145 -18.61 -10.62 -12.87
C VAL A 145 -19.97 -10.01 -12.65
N GLU A 146 -20.99 -10.85 -12.78
CA GLU A 146 -22.35 -10.52 -12.42
C GLU A 146 -22.53 -10.77 -10.93
N MET A 147 -23.05 -9.76 -10.24
CA MET A 147 -23.30 -9.80 -8.82
C MET A 147 -24.75 -9.46 -8.54
N SER A 148 -25.34 -10.14 -7.57
CA SER A 148 -26.67 -9.83 -7.03
C SER A 148 -26.56 -9.45 -5.56
N ALA A 149 -27.49 -8.63 -5.08
CA ALA A 149 -27.58 -8.35 -3.66
C ALA A 149 -28.10 -9.60 -2.92
N THR A 150 -27.51 -9.91 -1.76
CA THR A 150 -27.91 -11.11 -0.99
C THR A 150 -29.33 -10.99 -0.46
N CYS A 151 -29.78 -9.76 -0.18
CA CYS A 151 -31.12 -9.47 0.32
C CYS A 151 -32.15 -9.26 -0.80
N ASP A 152 -31.71 -9.07 -2.04
CA ASP A 152 -32.57 -8.81 -3.19
C ASP A 152 -31.90 -9.30 -4.48
N GLU A 153 -32.33 -10.48 -4.94
CA GLU A 153 -31.80 -11.10 -6.15
C GLU A 153 -32.24 -10.40 -7.45
N SER A 154 -33.19 -9.45 -7.37
CA SER A 154 -33.62 -8.66 -8.52
C SER A 154 -32.60 -7.58 -8.89
N THR A 155 -31.86 -7.07 -7.90
CA THR A 155 -30.77 -6.14 -8.11
C THR A 155 -29.54 -6.89 -8.62
N ARG A 156 -29.32 -6.87 -9.93
CA ARG A 156 -28.17 -7.49 -10.60
C ARG A 156 -27.39 -6.47 -11.42
N PHE A 157 -26.06 -6.55 -11.35
CA PHE A 157 -25.19 -5.69 -12.14
C PHE A 157 -23.86 -6.39 -12.44
N TRP A 158 -23.16 -5.87 -13.44
CA TRP A 158 -21.83 -6.33 -13.83
C TRP A 158 -20.76 -5.40 -13.27
N VAL A 159 -19.74 -5.97 -12.65
CA VAL A 159 -18.56 -5.22 -12.18
C VAL A 159 -17.28 -5.80 -12.79
N ASN A 160 -16.34 -4.92 -13.14
CA ASN A 160 -15.03 -5.35 -13.63
C ASN A 160 -14.21 -5.94 -12.48
N VAL A 161 -13.58 -7.09 -12.71
CA VAL A 161 -12.76 -7.80 -11.72
C VAL A 161 -11.59 -6.95 -11.19
N LYS A 162 -11.09 -5.99 -11.98
CA LYS A 162 -10.09 -5.02 -11.51
C LYS A 162 -10.60 -4.19 -10.33
N ASN A 163 -11.87 -3.77 -10.34
CA ASN A 163 -12.47 -3.05 -9.21
C ASN A 163 -12.57 -3.93 -7.96
N LEU A 164 -12.84 -5.24 -8.11
CA LEU A 164 -12.88 -6.15 -6.97
C LEU A 164 -11.52 -6.30 -6.26
N LYS A 165 -10.41 -6.01 -6.96
CA LYS A 165 -9.07 -6.00 -6.36
C LYS A 165 -8.84 -4.79 -5.45
N GLU A 166 -9.61 -3.71 -5.61
CA GLU A 166 -9.48 -2.47 -4.84
C GLU A 166 -10.21 -2.60 -3.49
N ARG A 167 -9.43 -2.57 -2.40
CA ARG A 167 -9.92 -2.74 -1.02
C ARG A 167 -10.77 -1.59 -0.50
N GLU A 168 -10.56 -0.41 -1.08
CA GLU A 168 -11.30 0.80 -0.73
C GLU A 168 -12.76 0.72 -1.20
N ARG A 169 -13.02 0.00 -2.29
CA ARG A 169 -14.36 -0.17 -2.86
C ARG A 169 -15.01 -1.48 -2.42
N TRP A 170 -14.23 -2.56 -2.39
CA TRP A 170 -14.71 -3.91 -2.17
C TRP A 170 -13.91 -4.62 -1.09
N SER A 171 -14.59 -5.33 -0.21
CA SER A 171 -13.99 -6.33 0.68
C SER A 171 -14.47 -7.72 0.31
N MET A 172 -13.55 -8.68 0.30
CA MET A 172 -13.91 -10.09 0.16
C MET A 172 -14.61 -10.58 1.44
N GLY A 173 -15.62 -11.43 1.30
CA GLY A 173 -16.43 -11.93 2.41
C GLY A 173 -17.56 -10.98 2.84
N TRP A 174 -18.20 -11.34 3.94
CA TRP A 174 -19.23 -10.51 4.58
C TRP A 174 -18.59 -9.71 5.71
N LEU A 175 -18.67 -8.39 5.61
CA LEU A 175 -18.33 -7.49 6.72
C LEU A 175 -19.60 -7.05 7.45
N GLN A 176 -19.52 -6.95 8.76
CA GLN A 176 -20.58 -6.39 9.59
C GLN A 176 -20.59 -4.87 9.51
N LYS A 177 -21.75 -4.25 9.77
CA LYS A 177 -21.90 -2.79 9.77
C LYS A 177 -20.91 -2.08 10.71
N ARG A 178 -20.63 -2.67 11.88
CA ARG A 178 -19.66 -2.12 12.84
C ARG A 178 -18.25 -2.05 12.26
N GLU A 179 -17.82 -3.09 11.55
CA GLU A 179 -16.50 -3.12 10.91
C GLU A 179 -16.40 -2.04 9.83
N ILE A 180 -17.43 -1.91 8.98
CA ILE A 180 -17.45 -0.92 7.90
C ILE A 180 -17.46 0.53 8.42
N ILE A 181 -18.12 0.79 9.56
CA ILE A 181 -18.14 2.12 10.19
C ILE A 181 -16.83 2.40 10.91
N ALA A 182 -16.32 1.43 11.68
CA ALA A 182 -15.03 1.54 12.33
C ALA A 182 -13.93 1.89 11.33
N ASP A 183 -14.00 1.42 10.09
CA ASP A 183 -13.03 1.77 9.06
C ASP A 183 -12.99 3.25 8.68
N LYS A 184 -14.10 3.99 8.83
CA LYS A 184 -14.17 5.41 8.48
C LYS A 184 -13.52 6.30 9.55
N ASP A 185 -13.79 5.99 10.81
CA ASP A 185 -13.40 6.86 11.94
C ASP A 185 -12.15 6.34 12.65
N THR A 186 -11.91 5.04 12.53
CA THR A 186 -10.80 4.32 13.15
C THR A 186 -10.19 3.37 12.14
N ALA A 187 -9.45 3.93 11.19
CA ALA A 187 -8.39 3.18 10.53
C ALA A 187 -7.39 2.72 11.62
N PHE A 188 -7.73 1.69 12.40
CA PHE A 188 -6.85 0.95 13.28
C PHE A 188 -5.93 0.13 12.40
N LYS A 189 -5.06 0.88 11.72
CA LYS A 189 -3.66 0.66 11.46
C LYS A 189 -3.08 -0.40 12.42
N LEU A 190 -3.31 -1.67 12.11
CA LEU A 190 -2.65 -2.81 12.73
C LEU A 190 -1.15 -2.50 12.67
N SER A 191 -0.48 -2.54 13.83
CA SER A 191 0.96 -2.34 13.86
C SER A 191 1.60 -3.32 12.90
N CYS A 192 2.47 -2.82 12.03
CA CYS A 192 3.09 -3.67 11.03
C CYS A 192 3.95 -4.70 11.76
N LYS A 193 3.59 -5.99 11.64
CA LYS A 193 4.32 -7.07 12.33
C LYS A 193 5.81 -7.12 11.96
N ALA A 194 6.16 -6.71 10.73
CA ALA A 194 7.55 -6.72 10.27
C ALA A 194 8.42 -5.71 11.03
N CYS A 195 7.96 -4.48 11.20
CA CYS A 195 8.69 -3.43 11.91
C CYS A 195 8.14 -3.11 13.31
N LYS A 196 7.25 -3.95 13.84
CA LYS A 196 6.58 -3.79 15.15
C LYS A 196 5.97 -2.39 15.39
N GLY A 197 5.61 -1.64 14.36
CA GLY A 197 5.06 -0.29 14.52
C GLY A 197 6.01 0.86 14.19
N THR A 198 7.32 0.63 14.04
CA THR A 198 8.32 1.71 13.90
C THR A 198 8.40 2.29 12.49
N GLY A 199 7.95 1.53 11.48
CA GLY A 199 8.07 1.92 10.08
C GLY A 199 9.46 1.70 9.49
N ARG A 200 10.44 1.31 10.30
CA ARG A 200 11.83 1.12 9.89
C ARG A 200 12.35 -0.24 10.32
N LEU A 201 13.29 -0.76 9.55
CA LEU A 201 13.98 -2.01 9.83
C LEU A 201 15.48 -1.72 9.89
N PRO A 202 16.23 -2.42 10.76
CA PRO A 202 17.69 -2.35 10.74
C PRO A 202 18.18 -2.82 9.37
N CYS A 203 19.17 -2.11 8.84
CA CYS A 203 19.80 -2.52 7.59
C CYS A 203 20.59 -3.81 7.80
N ILE A 204 20.60 -4.68 6.80
CA ILE A 204 21.35 -5.95 6.87
C ILE A 204 22.85 -5.71 7.15
N CYS A 205 23.40 -4.57 6.71
CA CYS A 205 24.81 -4.23 6.97
C CYS A 205 25.13 -4.00 8.46
N THR A 206 24.15 -3.70 9.31
CA THR A 206 24.37 -3.53 10.76
C THR A 206 24.11 -4.80 11.56
N LEU A 207 23.37 -5.76 10.99
CA LEU A 207 23.16 -7.08 11.59
C LEU A 207 24.39 -8.00 11.48
N HIS A 208 25.33 -7.65 10.60
CA HIS A 208 26.62 -8.33 10.41
C HIS A 208 27.77 -7.46 10.92
N ASN A 209 27.64 -6.77 12.06
CA ASN A 209 28.82 -6.20 12.71
C ASN A 209 29.43 -7.25 13.68
N PRO A 210 30.52 -7.94 13.32
CA PRO A 210 31.17 -8.92 14.20
C PRO A 210 31.93 -8.30 15.39
N GLU A 211 31.90 -6.98 15.60
CA GLU A 211 32.65 -6.32 16.68
C GLU A 211 32.05 -6.49 18.09
N GLU A 212 30.89 -7.12 18.24
CA GLU A 212 30.27 -7.37 19.56
C GLU A 212 30.40 -8.84 20.02
N LEU A 213 31.45 -9.54 19.58
CA LEU A 213 31.72 -10.95 19.94
C LEU A 213 33.12 -11.19 20.52
N SER A 214 33.87 -10.14 20.90
CA SER A 214 35.27 -10.30 21.33
C SER A 214 35.62 -9.77 22.73
N LEU A 215 34.67 -9.56 23.64
CA LEU A 215 34.98 -9.07 25.01
C LEU A 215 34.38 -9.89 26.16
N GLU A 216 34.19 -11.19 25.97
CA GLU A 216 34.03 -12.14 27.08
C GLU A 216 34.91 -13.39 26.88
N ILE A 217 36.22 -13.20 26.75
CA ILE A 217 37.17 -14.33 26.87
C ILE A 217 38.35 -13.89 27.77
N ILE A 218 38.25 -14.33 29.03
CA ILE A 218 39.30 -14.61 30.01
C ILE A 218 39.86 -13.38 30.78
N GLU A 219 39.25 -13.09 31.93
CA GLU A 219 40.01 -12.68 33.13
C GLU A 219 40.79 -13.92 33.63
N VAL A 220 42.12 -13.79 33.74
CA VAL A 220 43.03 -14.77 34.38
C VAL A 220 43.28 -14.31 35.81
#